data_AF-A0AAV0KK27-F1
#
_entry.id   AF-A0AAV0KK27-F1
#
_cell.length_a   1.000
_cell.length_b   1.000
_cell.length_c   1.000
_cell.angle_alpha   90.00
_cell.angle_beta   90.00
_cell.angle_gamma   90.00
#
_symmetry.space_group_name_H-M   'P 1'
#
loop_
_entity.id
_entity.type
_entity.pdbx_description
1 polymer ?
#
loop_
_entity_poly.entity_id
_entity_poly.type
_entity_poly.pdbx_seq_one_letter_code
_entity_poly.pdbx_strand_id
1 'polypeptide(L)'
;MEGYGCMEVVYDKSSEELSSSVLEALEELFELPQETKMKNVNPKPAHGYMGRLSVLPIHEGLGIEYATDREACEEFTKLMWPEGNPHFCEVVHSYAVMVAQLQKLVVRMLLESYGIRTDKYDAHSDSTTYLMRLLKYRRSKGETNLGFKGHTDKSFVSILHQNQVNGLEVRLNDGEWVYYQPSSSSSFAVIAGDVIMVRHTFNV
;
A
#
# COMPACT_ATOMS: atom_id res chain seq x y z
N MET A 1 3.71 0.00 17.68
CA MET A 1 2.44 -0.63 17.28
C MET A 1 1.36 -0.48 18.35
N GLU A 2 1.51 -1.02 19.57
CA GLU A 2 0.44 -1.01 20.59
C GLU A 2 -0.03 0.38 21.05
N GLY A 3 0.89 1.32 21.25
CA GLY A 3 0.54 2.66 21.74
C GLY A 3 -0.04 3.63 20.70
N TYR A 4 0.29 3.44 19.42
CA TYR A 4 0.02 4.42 18.36
C TYR A 4 -0.73 3.85 17.13
N GLY A 5 -0.92 2.53 17.05
CA GLY A 5 -1.53 1.88 15.88
C GLY A 5 -0.65 1.86 14.62
N CYS A 6 0.52 2.50 14.65
CA CYS A 6 1.48 2.54 13.55
C CYS A 6 2.93 2.56 14.06
N MET A 7 3.87 2.45 13.13
CA MET A 7 5.30 2.69 13.32
C MET A 7 5.98 3.00 11.98
N GLU A 8 7.13 3.67 12.03
CA GLU A 8 8.03 3.77 10.88
C GLU A 8 9.04 2.61 10.92
N VAL A 9 9.35 2.03 9.76
CA VAL A 9 10.42 1.05 9.59
C VAL A 9 11.36 1.55 8.51
N VAL A 10 12.65 1.65 8.83
CA VAL A 10 13.72 1.86 7.85
C VAL A 10 14.21 0.49 7.40
N TYR A 11 14.16 0.22 6.10
CA TYR A 11 14.47 -1.10 5.55
C TYR A 11 15.60 -1.05 4.53
N ASP A 12 16.84 -1.17 4.99
CA ASP A 12 18.05 -1.02 4.15
C ASP A 12 18.19 -2.04 3.00
N LYS A 13 17.35 -3.08 2.97
CA LYS A 13 17.29 -4.03 1.85
C LYS A 13 16.47 -3.50 0.67
N SER A 14 15.66 -2.44 0.84
CA SER A 14 15.17 -1.68 -0.31
C SER A 14 16.35 -0.87 -0.86
N SER A 15 16.79 -1.16 -2.08
CA SER A 15 17.71 -0.24 -2.74
C SER A 15 16.96 1.06 -3.03
N GLU A 16 17.61 2.20 -2.78
CA GLU A 16 17.06 3.52 -3.16
C GLU A 16 16.70 3.57 -4.65
N GLU A 17 17.44 2.79 -5.45
CA GLU A 17 17.20 2.56 -6.87
C GLU A 17 15.82 1.94 -7.12
N LEU A 18 15.46 0.84 -6.45
CA LEU A 18 14.16 0.18 -6.66
C LEU A 18 12.99 1.06 -6.18
N SER A 19 13.18 1.77 -5.06
CA SER A 19 12.21 2.75 -4.56
C SER A 19 11.99 3.90 -5.55
N SER A 20 13.06 4.43 -6.14
CA SER A 20 12.96 5.49 -7.16
C SER A 20 12.33 4.96 -8.44
N SER A 21 12.77 3.80 -8.93
CA SER A 21 12.26 3.19 -10.16
C SER A 21 10.76 2.89 -10.08
N VAL A 22 10.26 2.42 -8.93
CA VAL A 22 8.80 2.19 -8.81
C VAL A 22 8.04 3.51 -8.86
N LEU A 23 8.53 4.57 -8.22
CA LEU A 23 7.87 5.88 -8.26
C LEU A 23 7.86 6.47 -9.67
N GLU A 24 8.96 6.36 -10.41
CA GLU A 24 9.06 6.75 -11.83
C GLU A 24 8.09 5.93 -12.71
N ALA A 25 8.04 4.62 -12.51
CA ALA A 25 7.10 3.75 -13.21
C ALA A 25 5.62 4.12 -12.93
N LEU A 26 5.31 4.63 -11.73
CA LEU A 26 3.97 5.15 -11.43
C LEU A 26 3.69 6.46 -12.16
N GLU A 27 4.68 7.32 -12.38
CA GLU A 27 4.49 8.52 -13.20
C GLU A 27 4.03 8.12 -14.61
N GLU A 28 4.72 7.18 -15.25
CA GLU A 28 4.33 6.64 -16.57
C GLU A 28 2.93 6.03 -16.56
N LEU A 29 2.60 5.22 -15.56
CA LEU A 29 1.28 4.61 -15.41
C LEU A 29 0.18 5.66 -15.36
N PHE A 30 0.37 6.71 -14.56
CA PHE A 30 -0.66 7.71 -14.34
C PHE A 30 -0.78 8.73 -15.48
N GLU A 31 0.20 8.83 -16.38
CA GLU A 31 0.11 9.60 -17.62
C GLU A 31 -0.64 8.84 -18.74
N LEU A 32 -0.95 7.55 -18.57
CA LEU A 32 -1.79 6.82 -19.52
C LEU A 32 -3.19 7.45 -19.66
N PRO A 33 -3.84 7.29 -20.83
CA PRO A 33 -5.22 7.71 -21.01
C PRO A 33 -6.13 7.12 -19.93
N GLN A 34 -7.05 7.94 -19.44
CA GLN A 34 -7.97 7.52 -18.38
C GLN A 34 -8.79 6.28 -18.78
N GLU A 35 -9.21 6.18 -20.04
CA GLU A 35 -9.93 5.02 -20.58
C GLU A 35 -9.14 3.72 -20.48
N THR A 36 -7.81 3.79 -20.61
CA THR A 36 -6.91 2.66 -20.41
C THR A 36 -6.87 2.24 -18.94
N LYS A 37 -6.66 3.20 -18.03
CA LYS A 37 -6.64 2.94 -16.58
C LYS A 37 -7.97 2.37 -16.08
N MET A 38 -9.10 2.82 -16.63
CA MET A 38 -10.45 2.32 -16.31
C MET A 38 -10.66 0.85 -16.67
N LYS A 39 -9.79 0.22 -17.48
CA LYS A 39 -9.87 -1.21 -17.76
C LYS A 39 -9.50 -2.07 -16.56
N ASN A 40 -8.78 -1.54 -15.57
CA ASN A 40 -8.46 -2.22 -14.31
C ASN A 40 -9.72 -2.32 -13.43
N VAL A 41 -10.61 -3.24 -13.77
CA VAL A 41 -11.88 -3.46 -13.05
C VAL A 41 -11.73 -4.57 -12.03
N ASN A 42 -12.24 -4.37 -10.83
CA ASN A 42 -12.34 -5.41 -9.80
C ASN A 42 -13.70 -5.32 -9.09
N PRO A 43 -14.39 -6.44 -8.83
CA PRO A 43 -15.65 -6.44 -8.09
C PRO A 43 -15.50 -6.01 -6.63
N LYS A 44 -14.31 -6.17 -6.03
CA LYS A 44 -14.03 -5.71 -4.66
C LYS A 44 -13.77 -4.20 -4.69
N PRO A 45 -14.47 -3.42 -3.83
CA PRO A 45 -14.24 -1.98 -3.74
C PRO A 45 -12.78 -1.67 -3.47
N ALA A 46 -12.22 -0.71 -4.21
CA ALA A 46 -10.84 -0.22 -4.06
C ALA A 46 -9.72 -1.22 -4.43
N HIS A 47 -10.03 -2.32 -5.14
CA HIS A 47 -9.03 -3.28 -5.66
C HIS A 47 -8.67 -3.07 -7.13
N GLY A 48 -9.42 -2.22 -7.84
CA GLY A 48 -9.13 -1.83 -9.22
C GLY A 48 -8.99 -0.31 -9.34
N TYR A 49 -9.29 0.22 -10.52
CA TYR A 49 -9.29 1.65 -10.80
C TYR A 49 -10.24 2.42 -9.90
N MET A 50 -9.69 3.41 -9.21
CA MET A 50 -10.39 4.35 -8.35
C MET A 50 -10.12 5.76 -8.87
N GLY A 51 -11.04 6.29 -9.67
CA GLY A 51 -10.94 7.67 -10.16
C GLY A 51 -12.31 8.22 -10.54
N ARG A 52 -12.39 9.54 -10.73
CA ARG A 52 -13.62 10.31 -11.00
C ARG A 52 -14.68 10.29 -9.90
N LEU A 53 -14.34 9.97 -8.66
CA LEU A 53 -15.26 10.15 -7.56
C LEU A 53 -15.35 11.65 -7.25
N SER A 54 -16.53 12.25 -7.46
CA SER A 54 -16.76 13.67 -7.14
C SER A 54 -16.45 14.00 -5.68
N VAL A 55 -16.58 13.01 -4.79
CA VAL A 55 -16.27 13.11 -3.36
C VAL A 55 -14.76 13.04 -3.05
N LEU A 56 -13.92 12.55 -3.97
CA LEU A 56 -12.46 12.45 -3.85
C LEU A 56 -11.79 13.00 -5.13
N PRO A 57 -11.95 14.30 -5.42
CA PRO A 57 -11.68 14.87 -6.74
C PRO A 57 -10.19 14.91 -7.10
N ILE A 58 -9.31 14.75 -6.11
CA ILE A 58 -7.86 14.80 -6.29
C ILE A 58 -7.19 13.42 -6.29
N HIS A 59 -7.94 12.35 -6.04
CA HIS A 59 -7.40 10.99 -5.92
C HIS A 59 -7.61 10.19 -7.20
N GLU A 60 -6.56 9.46 -7.57
CA GLU A 60 -6.60 8.41 -8.57
C GLU A 60 -5.82 7.19 -8.03
N GLY A 61 -6.33 5.99 -8.24
CA GLY A 61 -5.67 4.77 -7.81
C GLY A 61 -5.93 3.58 -8.73
N LEU A 62 -5.02 2.62 -8.71
CA LEU A 62 -5.14 1.32 -9.37
C LEU A 62 -4.72 0.22 -8.38
N GLY A 63 -5.17 -1.00 -8.64
CA GLY A 63 -4.83 -2.16 -7.81
C GLY A 63 -4.34 -3.35 -8.62
N ILE A 64 -3.35 -4.04 -8.06
CA ILE A 64 -2.82 -5.32 -8.54
C ILE A 64 -3.06 -6.34 -7.42
N GLU A 65 -4.07 -7.19 -7.60
CA GLU A 65 -4.24 -8.35 -6.72
C GLU A 65 -3.12 -9.37 -6.98
N TYR A 66 -2.67 -10.04 -5.92
CA TYR A 66 -1.57 -11.01 -6.00
C TYR A 66 -0.29 -10.41 -6.59
N ALA A 67 0.05 -9.17 -6.22
CA ALA A 67 1.19 -8.45 -6.80
C ALA A 67 2.57 -9.13 -6.61
N THR A 68 2.67 -10.12 -5.72
CA THR A 68 3.86 -10.96 -5.56
C THR A 68 3.97 -12.07 -6.62
N ASP A 69 2.87 -12.36 -7.31
CA ASP A 69 2.79 -13.36 -8.38
C ASP A 69 3.10 -12.67 -9.71
N ARG A 70 4.15 -13.15 -10.39
CA ARG A 70 4.64 -12.51 -11.62
C ARG A 70 3.57 -12.39 -12.70
N GLU A 71 2.74 -13.43 -12.84
CA GLU A 71 1.65 -13.47 -13.81
C GLU A 71 0.63 -12.34 -13.59
N ALA A 72 0.29 -12.03 -12.34
CA ALA A 72 -0.64 -10.94 -12.03
C ALA A 72 -0.08 -9.57 -12.43
N CYS A 73 1.22 -9.33 -12.21
CA CYS A 73 1.90 -8.13 -12.69
C CYS A 73 1.95 -8.07 -14.22
N GLU A 74 2.16 -9.20 -14.90
CA GLU A 74 2.16 -9.28 -16.37
C GLU A 74 0.77 -9.01 -16.96
N GLU A 75 -0.29 -9.57 -16.37
CA GLU A 75 -1.67 -9.31 -16.77
C GLU A 75 -2.03 -7.84 -16.61
N PHE A 76 -1.72 -7.25 -15.45
CA PHE A 76 -1.91 -5.82 -15.22
C PHE A 76 -1.13 -4.98 -16.23
N THR A 77 0.13 -5.35 -16.51
CA THR A 77 0.98 -4.64 -17.47
C THR A 77 0.39 -4.71 -18.88
N LYS A 78 -0.04 -5.90 -19.34
CA LYS A 78 -0.69 -6.07 -20.67
C LYS A 78 -1.99 -5.27 -20.77
N LEU A 79 -2.72 -5.12 -19.67
CA LEU A 79 -3.95 -4.34 -19.63
C LEU A 79 -3.69 -2.83 -19.82
N MET A 80 -2.61 -2.33 -19.21
CA MET A 80 -2.20 -0.92 -19.28
C MET A 80 -1.43 -0.60 -20.58
N TRP A 81 -0.57 -1.51 -21.02
CA TRP A 81 0.23 -1.44 -22.24
C TRP A 81 0.05 -2.73 -23.06
N PRO A 82 -0.88 -2.74 -24.04
CA PRO A 82 -1.13 -3.92 -24.87
C PRO A 82 0.10 -4.41 -25.65
N GLU A 83 0.99 -3.49 -26.04
CA GLU A 83 2.29 -3.80 -26.69
C GLU A 83 3.37 -4.29 -25.70
N GLY A 84 3.05 -4.31 -24.41
CA GLY A 84 3.94 -4.66 -23.31
C GLY A 84 4.73 -3.48 -22.75
N ASN A 85 5.08 -3.60 -21.47
CA ASN A 85 6.04 -2.74 -20.78
C ASN A 85 6.83 -3.61 -19.78
N PRO A 86 7.84 -4.38 -20.26
CA PRO A 86 8.55 -5.35 -19.43
C PRO A 86 9.30 -4.68 -18.27
N HIS A 87 9.74 -3.43 -18.45
CA HIS A 87 10.39 -2.66 -17.39
C HIS A 87 9.42 -2.35 -16.25
N PHE A 88 8.23 -1.80 -16.55
CA PHE A 88 7.19 -1.57 -15.55
C PHE A 88 6.83 -2.85 -14.79
N CYS A 89 6.62 -3.95 -15.52
CA CYS A 89 6.29 -5.24 -14.93
C CYS A 89 7.37 -5.73 -13.96
N GLU A 90 8.64 -5.63 -14.36
CA GLU A 90 9.79 -6.06 -13.56
C GLU A 90 9.91 -5.24 -12.27
N VAL A 91 9.84 -3.92 -12.39
CA VAL A 91 9.99 -2.98 -11.27
C VAL A 91 8.86 -3.18 -10.27
N VAL A 92 7.61 -3.22 -10.71
CA VAL A 92 6.45 -3.36 -9.82
C VAL A 92 6.44 -4.71 -9.13
N HIS A 93 6.75 -5.79 -9.85
CA HIS A 93 6.84 -7.13 -9.26
C HIS A 93 7.98 -7.24 -8.24
N SER A 94 9.18 -6.79 -8.60
CA SER A 94 10.33 -6.77 -7.69
C SER A 94 10.05 -5.95 -6.43
N TYR A 95 9.43 -4.78 -6.59
CA TYR A 95 9.04 -3.94 -5.47
C TYR A 95 7.98 -4.59 -4.58
N ALA A 96 6.95 -5.22 -5.16
CA ALA A 96 5.93 -5.94 -4.40
C ALA A 96 6.53 -7.11 -3.59
N VAL A 97 7.44 -7.88 -4.17
CA VAL A 97 8.16 -8.95 -3.48
C VAL A 97 9.01 -8.40 -2.33
N MET A 98 9.72 -7.30 -2.54
CA MET A 98 10.53 -6.64 -1.50
C MET A 98 9.65 -6.18 -0.32
N VAL A 99 8.54 -5.50 -0.59
CA VAL A 99 7.60 -5.03 0.45
C VAL A 99 6.94 -6.21 1.16
N ALA A 100 6.62 -7.30 0.45
CA ALA A 100 6.10 -8.52 1.08
C ALA A 100 7.12 -9.15 2.05
N GLN A 101 8.42 -9.13 1.72
CA GLN A 101 9.47 -9.58 2.64
C GLN A 101 9.55 -8.70 3.88
N LEU A 102 9.46 -7.38 3.73
CA LEU A 102 9.39 -6.45 4.87
C LEU A 102 8.16 -6.75 5.74
N GLN A 103 6.98 -6.94 5.13
CA GLN A 103 5.75 -7.30 5.84
C GLN A 103 5.91 -8.60 6.63
N LYS A 104 6.52 -9.61 6.03
CA LYS A 104 6.83 -10.88 6.67
C LYS A 104 7.73 -10.71 7.89
N LEU A 105 8.76 -9.86 7.82
CA LEU A 105 9.64 -9.56 8.95
C LEU A 105 8.88 -8.84 10.07
N VAL A 106 8.10 -7.81 9.72
CA VAL A 106 7.30 -7.03 10.67
C VAL A 106 6.30 -7.91 11.40
N VAL A 107 5.52 -8.72 10.68
CA VAL A 107 4.54 -9.61 11.31
C VAL A 107 5.20 -10.65 12.19
N ARG A 108 6.34 -11.21 11.76
CA ARG A 108 7.10 -12.12 12.61
C ARG A 108 7.51 -11.46 13.93
N MET A 109 8.10 -10.27 13.87
CA MET A 109 8.51 -9.50 15.06
C MET A 109 7.31 -9.21 15.98
N LEU A 110 6.17 -8.84 15.42
CA LEU A 110 4.94 -8.62 16.20
C LEU A 110 4.49 -9.90 16.90
N LEU A 111 4.34 -11.00 16.18
CA LEU A 111 3.91 -12.28 16.76
C LEU A 111 4.87 -12.79 17.84
N GLU A 112 6.19 -12.70 17.60
CA GLU A 112 7.22 -13.06 18.58
C GLU A 112 7.12 -12.20 19.85
N SER A 113 6.83 -10.89 19.70
CA SER A 113 6.64 -9.99 20.85
C SER A 113 5.45 -10.36 21.74
N TYR A 114 4.44 -11.03 21.18
CA TYR A 114 3.29 -11.59 21.91
C TYR A 114 3.51 -13.03 22.41
N GLY A 115 4.72 -13.58 22.26
CA GLY A 115 5.02 -14.97 22.63
C GLY A 115 4.36 -16.02 21.74
N ILE A 116 3.89 -15.63 20.55
CA ILE A 116 3.29 -16.56 19.58
C ILE A 116 4.41 -17.31 18.87
N ARG A 117 4.27 -18.63 18.78
CA ARG A 117 5.28 -19.53 18.21
C ARG A 117 5.43 -19.37 16.69
N THR A 118 6.64 -19.63 16.19
CA THR A 118 7.01 -19.50 14.77
C THR A 118 6.20 -20.42 13.84
N ASP A 119 5.74 -21.58 14.29
CA ASP A 119 4.92 -22.49 13.47
C ASP A 119 3.56 -21.91 13.06
N LYS A 120 3.02 -20.97 13.85
CA LYS A 120 1.79 -20.23 13.51
C LYS A 120 2.05 -19.09 12.51
N TYR A 121 3.26 -18.56 12.51
CA TYR A 121 3.68 -17.54 11.55
C TYR A 121 3.82 -18.13 10.14
N ASP A 122 4.47 -19.29 10.00
CA ASP A 122 4.68 -19.92 8.68
C ASP A 122 3.34 -20.19 7.98
N ALA A 123 2.37 -20.76 8.71
CA ALA A 123 1.02 -20.97 8.19
C ALA A 123 0.30 -19.67 7.80
N HIS A 124 0.48 -18.58 8.56
CA HIS A 124 -0.08 -17.28 8.20
C HIS A 124 0.57 -16.72 6.93
N SER A 125 1.91 -16.74 6.86
CA SER A 125 2.68 -16.30 5.70
C SER A 125 2.27 -17.03 4.42
N ASP A 126 2.09 -18.36 4.48
CA ASP A 126 1.74 -19.17 3.31
C ASP A 126 0.31 -18.92 2.79
N SER A 127 -0.58 -18.42 3.65
CA SER A 127 -1.95 -18.05 3.29
C SER A 127 -2.11 -16.57 2.91
N THR A 128 -1.06 -15.76 3.04
CA THR A 128 -1.14 -14.31 2.85
C THR A 128 -1.13 -13.97 1.36
N THR A 129 -2.10 -13.18 0.93
CA THR A 129 -2.18 -12.61 -0.42
C THR A 129 -1.97 -11.10 -0.34
N TYR A 130 -1.34 -10.54 -1.38
CA TYR A 130 -0.94 -9.14 -1.38
C TYR A 130 -1.68 -8.35 -2.46
N LEU A 131 -2.40 -7.31 -2.05
CA LEU A 131 -2.90 -6.26 -2.94
C LEU A 131 -1.92 -5.10 -2.92
N MET A 132 -1.33 -4.78 -4.06
CA MET A 132 -0.55 -3.54 -4.21
C MET A 132 -1.47 -2.45 -4.75
N ARG A 133 -1.57 -1.33 -4.02
CA ARG A 133 -2.32 -0.14 -4.46
C ARG A 133 -1.36 0.93 -4.93
N LEU A 134 -1.58 1.40 -6.15
CA LEU A 134 -0.82 2.44 -6.81
C LEU A 134 -1.66 3.70 -6.74
N LEU A 135 -1.18 4.77 -6.09
CA LEU A 135 -1.99 5.94 -5.77
C LEU A 135 -1.32 7.23 -6.25
N LYS A 136 -2.11 8.13 -6.85
CA LYS A 136 -1.70 9.49 -7.21
C LYS A 136 -2.68 10.49 -6.61
N TYR A 137 -2.13 11.56 -6.03
CA TYR A 137 -2.88 12.69 -5.54
C TYR A 137 -2.44 13.93 -6.28
N ARG A 138 -3.37 14.62 -6.94
CA ARG A 138 -3.09 15.92 -7.58
C ARG A 138 -3.26 17.05 -6.58
N ARG A 139 -2.65 18.20 -6.86
CA ARG A 139 -2.97 19.44 -6.15
C ARG A 139 -4.42 19.84 -6.41
N SER A 140 -5.12 20.32 -5.37
CA SER A 140 -6.43 20.94 -5.54
C SER A 140 -6.35 22.18 -6.44
N LYS A 141 -7.40 22.40 -7.24
CA LYS A 141 -7.58 23.59 -8.09
C LYS A 141 -8.70 24.51 -7.56
N GLY A 142 -9.03 24.39 -6.28
CA GLY A 142 -10.14 25.10 -5.63
C GLY A 142 -11.17 24.16 -4.99
N GLU A 143 -11.03 22.85 -5.19
CA GLU A 143 -11.78 21.83 -4.46
C GLU A 143 -11.16 21.53 -3.08
N THR A 144 -11.74 20.57 -2.34
CA THR A 144 -11.12 20.07 -1.10
C THR A 144 -9.73 19.48 -1.37
N ASN A 145 -8.78 19.70 -0.45
CA ASN A 145 -7.48 19.03 -0.43
C ASN A 145 -7.56 17.61 0.17
N LEU A 146 -8.75 17.16 0.57
CA LEU A 146 -8.96 15.82 1.11
C LEU A 146 -8.80 14.78 -0.01
N GLY A 147 -7.68 14.07 0.00
CA GLY A 147 -7.39 13.02 -0.98
C GLY A 147 -8.16 11.73 -0.74
N PHE A 148 -8.34 11.35 0.52
CA PHE A 148 -9.12 10.18 0.90
C PHE A 148 -9.74 10.41 2.28
N LYS A 149 -10.89 9.79 2.55
CA LYS A 149 -11.52 9.91 3.88
C LYS A 149 -10.76 9.07 4.89
N GLY A 150 -10.72 9.51 6.15
CA GLY A 150 -10.17 8.70 7.24
C GLY A 150 -10.87 7.33 7.31
N HIS A 151 -10.07 6.27 7.32
CA HIS A 151 -10.53 4.87 7.34
C HIS A 151 -9.48 3.96 7.99
N THR A 152 -9.85 2.72 8.24
CA THR A 152 -8.94 1.63 8.58
C THR A 152 -8.90 0.62 7.45
N ASP A 153 -7.79 -0.10 7.34
CA ASP A 153 -7.64 -1.19 6.39
C ASP A 153 -8.07 -2.52 7.01
N LYS A 154 -8.74 -3.35 6.22
CA LYS A 154 -9.21 -4.68 6.66
C LYS A 154 -8.11 -5.75 6.67
N SER A 155 -6.87 -5.36 6.40
CA SER A 155 -5.70 -6.23 6.34
C SER A 155 -5.19 -6.59 7.75
N PHE A 156 -4.13 -7.40 7.82
CA PHE A 156 -3.39 -7.61 9.07
C PHE A 156 -2.53 -6.39 9.40
N VAL A 157 -1.73 -5.95 8.43
CA VAL A 157 -0.97 -4.71 8.44
C VAL A 157 -0.97 -4.12 7.03
N SER A 158 -0.83 -2.80 6.95
CA SER A 158 -0.60 -2.07 5.70
C SER A 158 0.79 -1.44 5.74
N ILE A 159 1.51 -1.52 4.61
CA ILE A 159 2.81 -0.87 4.45
C ILE A 159 2.66 0.22 3.39
N LEU A 160 3.02 1.44 3.76
CA LEU A 160 2.91 2.61 2.90
C LEU A 160 4.31 3.18 2.64
N HIS A 161 4.56 3.49 1.39
CA HIS A 161 5.73 4.22 0.92
C HIS A 161 5.21 5.40 0.09
N GLN A 162 5.78 6.58 0.33
CA GLN A 162 5.38 7.81 -0.34
C GLN A 162 6.62 8.53 -0.88
N ASN A 163 6.42 9.37 -1.89
CA ASN A 163 7.46 10.28 -2.34
C ASN A 163 7.66 11.44 -1.32
N GLN A 164 8.49 12.41 -1.67
CA GLN A 164 8.82 13.57 -0.84
C GLN A 164 7.64 14.54 -0.57
N VAL A 165 6.45 14.29 -1.13
CA VAL A 165 5.27 15.14 -0.92
C VAL A 165 4.47 14.61 0.26
N ASN A 166 4.40 15.41 1.33
CA ASN A 166 3.60 15.07 2.49
C ASN A 166 2.10 15.11 2.18
N GLY A 167 1.39 14.05 2.57
CA GLY A 167 -0.06 13.96 2.42
C GLY A 167 -0.73 12.89 3.28
N LEU A 168 0.04 11.94 3.82
CA LEU A 168 -0.47 10.95 4.77
C LEU A 168 -0.60 11.56 6.17
N GLU A 169 -1.79 11.48 6.71
CA GLU A 169 -2.08 11.71 8.12
C GLU A 169 -2.53 10.40 8.77
N VAL A 170 -2.03 10.10 9.96
CA VAL A 170 -2.41 8.93 10.75
C VAL A 170 -3.12 9.41 12.01
N ARG A 171 -4.24 8.77 12.34
CA ARG A 171 -4.98 9.06 13.57
C ARG A 171 -4.45 8.19 14.71
N LEU A 172 -3.95 8.83 15.76
CA LEU A 172 -3.47 8.17 16.97
C LEU A 172 -4.63 7.73 17.88
N ASN A 173 -4.30 6.94 18.90
CA ASN A 173 -5.28 6.37 19.84
C ASN A 173 -6.02 7.42 20.68
N ASP A 174 -5.41 8.57 20.94
CA ASP A 174 -6.02 9.73 21.60
C ASP A 174 -6.97 10.52 20.67
N GLY A 175 -7.03 10.14 19.39
CA GLY A 175 -7.87 10.74 18.37
C GLY A 175 -7.23 11.87 17.59
N GLU A 176 -5.99 12.26 17.92
CA GLU A 176 -5.23 13.28 17.18
C GLU A 176 -4.76 12.77 15.82
N TRP A 177 -4.67 13.68 14.84
CA TRP A 177 -4.12 13.38 13.52
C TRP A 177 -2.69 13.92 13.44
N VAL A 178 -1.75 13.07 13.04
CA VAL A 178 -0.34 13.43 12.86
C VAL A 178 0.09 13.20 11.43
N TYR A 179 0.89 14.13 10.88
CA TYR A 179 1.52 13.94 9.58
C TYR A 179 2.58 12.86 9.66
N TYR A 180 2.57 11.94 8.69
CA TYR A 180 3.70 11.06 8.47
C TYR A 180 4.76 11.77 7.63
N GLN A 181 5.93 12.00 8.24
CA GLN A 181 7.13 12.48 7.58
C GLN A 181 8.16 11.34 7.56
N PRO A 182 8.42 10.72 6.39
CA PRO A 182 9.47 9.72 6.27
C PRO A 182 10.82 10.30 6.68
N SER A 183 11.58 9.57 7.51
CA SER A 183 12.92 9.96 7.92
C SER A 183 13.98 9.73 6.84
N SER A 184 13.69 8.88 5.85
CA SER A 184 14.58 8.56 4.72
C SER A 184 13.81 8.09 3.48
N SER A 185 14.52 7.93 2.36
CA SER A 185 14.10 7.26 1.12
C SER A 185 13.75 5.78 1.30
N SER A 186 14.25 5.14 2.35
CA SER A 186 14.03 3.73 2.69
C SER A 186 13.05 3.56 3.87
N SER A 187 12.27 4.60 4.15
CA SER A 187 11.29 4.62 5.23
C SER A 187 9.91 4.17 4.77
N PHE A 188 9.32 3.28 5.54
CA PHE A 188 7.99 2.74 5.33
C PHE A 188 7.13 2.98 6.56
N ALA A 189 5.91 3.48 6.37
CA ALA A 189 4.92 3.49 7.42
C ALA A 189 4.24 2.12 7.48
N VAL A 190 4.27 1.48 8.65
CA VAL A 190 3.51 0.27 8.95
C VAL A 190 2.33 0.66 9.81
N ILE A 191 1.12 0.34 9.35
CA ILE A 191 -0.13 0.64 10.04
C ILE A 191 -0.85 -0.66 10.38
N ALA A 192 -1.38 -0.75 11.59
CA ALA A 192 -2.21 -1.86 12.04
C ALA A 192 -3.53 -1.89 11.26
N GLY A 193 -3.87 -3.04 10.69
CA GLY A 193 -5.20 -3.25 10.10
C GLY A 193 -6.19 -3.79 11.13
N ASP A 194 -7.47 -3.88 10.72
CA ASP A 194 -8.58 -4.31 11.58
C ASP A 194 -8.36 -5.72 12.16
N VAL A 195 -7.63 -6.60 11.46
CA VAL A 195 -7.42 -7.99 11.92
C VAL A 195 -6.51 -8.06 13.15
N ILE A 196 -5.49 -7.20 13.24
CA ILE A 196 -4.60 -7.18 14.41
C ILE A 196 -5.16 -6.27 15.52
N MET A 197 -6.01 -5.30 15.16
CA MET A 197 -6.71 -4.46 16.13
C MET A 197 -7.88 -5.20 16.79
N VAL A 198 -7.56 -6.13 17.70
CA VAL A 198 -8.56 -6.66 18.64
C VAL A 198 -8.95 -5.53 19.60
N ARG A 199 -10.02 -4.81 19.27
CA ARG A 199 -10.73 -4.00 20.25
C ARG A 199 -11.35 -4.96 21.26
N HIS A 200 -10.72 -5.12 22.42
CA HIS A 200 -11.36 -5.75 23.57
C HIS A 200 -12.54 -4.89 24.02
N THR A 201 -13.71 -5.13 23.42
CA THR A 201 -15.00 -4.79 24.02
C THR A 201 -15.70 -6.12 24.28
N PHE A 202 -15.43 -6.72 25.42
CA PHE A 202 -16.35 -7.67 26.02
C PHE A 202 -17.35 -6.86 26.83
N ASN A 203 -18.61 -6.83 26.40
CA ASN A 203 -19.72 -6.59 27.32
C ASN A 203 -20.16 -7.97 27.83
N VAL A 204 -20.14 -8.15 29.15
CA VAL A 204 -20.99 -9.15 29.82
C VAL A 204 -22.37 -8.53 29.99
#